data_AF-A0A954C7S3-F1
#
_entry.id   AF-A0A954C7S3-F1
#
_cell.length_a   1.000
_cell.length_b   1.000
_cell.length_c   1.000
_cell.angle_alpha   90.00
_cell.angle_beta   90.00
_cell.angle_gamma   90.00
#
_symmetry.space_group_name_H-M   'P 1'
#
loop_
_entity.id
_entity.type
_entity.pdbx_description
1 polymer ?
#
loop_
_entity_poly.entity_id
_entity_poly.type
_entity_poly.pdbx_seq_one_letter_code
_entity_poly.pdbx_strand_id
1 'polypeptide(L)'
;MSSKPLHFLTIAEASELLRSRALSAVELTEHLLARIEAVDPTVNSYLLVTAERALDDARSADAAIAKGEGGPLCGIPVALKDIYDTAGIRTTSGSHLHADRVPAADSVCAARLREAGTVLLGKLQTHEFA
;
A
#
# COMPACT_ATOMS: atom_id res chain seq x y z
N MET A 1 -17.26 17.22 -17.38
CA MET A 1 -16.84 17.51 -15.99
C MET A 1 -15.61 16.66 -15.72
N SER A 2 -14.47 17.26 -15.36
CA SER A 2 -13.26 16.49 -15.07
C SER A 2 -13.54 15.59 -13.87
N SER A 3 -13.45 14.26 -14.04
CA SER A 3 -13.51 13.38 -12.87
C SER A 3 -12.30 13.67 -11.99
N LYS A 4 -12.50 13.62 -10.68
CA LYS A 4 -11.45 13.77 -9.68
C LYS A 4 -10.37 12.69 -9.92
N PRO A 5 -9.08 13.03 -10.07
CA PRO A 5 -8.04 12.02 -10.25
C PRO A 5 -8.04 11.01 -9.10
N LEU A 6 -7.78 9.73 -9.39
CA LEU A 6 -7.91 8.64 -8.40
C LEU A 6 -7.06 8.87 -7.14
N HIS A 7 -5.90 9.51 -7.29
CA HIS A 7 -4.98 9.81 -6.18
C HIS A 7 -5.47 10.94 -5.25
N PHE A 8 -6.60 11.58 -5.56
CA PHE A 8 -7.25 12.54 -4.66
C PHE A 8 -8.49 11.96 -3.97
N LEU A 9 -8.90 10.73 -4.32
CA LEU A 9 -10.00 10.07 -3.64
C LEU A 9 -9.66 9.94 -2.14
N THR A 10 -10.66 10.21 -1.30
CA THR A 10 -10.62 9.82 0.10
C THR A 10 -10.73 8.30 0.19
N ILE A 11 -10.30 7.74 1.33
CA ILE A 11 -10.47 6.30 1.59
C ILE A 11 -11.95 5.90 1.45
N ALA A 12 -12.89 6.71 1.96
CA ALA A 12 -14.31 6.40 1.88
C ALA A 12 -14.83 6.33 0.43
N GLU A 13 -14.45 7.30 -0.41
CA GLU A 13 -14.81 7.32 -1.84
C GLU A 13 -14.19 6.12 -2.57
N ALA A 14 -12.91 5.83 -2.35
CA ALA A 14 -12.24 4.69 -2.94
C ALA A 14 -12.89 3.36 -2.51
N SER A 15 -13.16 3.18 -1.22
CA SER A 15 -13.82 1.98 -0.69
C SER A 15 -15.21 1.78 -1.30
N GLU A 16 -15.98 2.84 -1.56
CA GLU A 16 -17.28 2.74 -2.22
C GLU A 16 -17.16 2.30 -3.68
N LEU A 17 -16.22 2.89 -4.43
CA LEU A 17 -15.97 2.53 -5.82
C LEU A 17 -15.46 1.09 -5.96
N LEU A 18 -14.59 0.65 -5.04
CA LEU A 18 -14.10 -0.73 -4.97
C LEU A 18 -15.24 -1.71 -4.66
N ARG A 19 -16.03 -1.46 -3.62
CA ARG A 19 -17.17 -2.35 -3.25
C ARG A 19 -18.23 -2.44 -4.33
N SER A 20 -18.54 -1.32 -5.00
CA SER A 20 -19.47 -1.29 -6.13
C SER A 20 -18.87 -1.84 -7.42
N ARG A 21 -17.56 -2.15 -7.42
CA ARG A 21 -16.78 -2.62 -8.58
C ARG A 21 -16.79 -1.63 -9.75
N ALA A 22 -17.02 -0.34 -9.46
CA ALA A 22 -16.87 0.75 -10.42
C ALA A 22 -15.39 1.13 -10.65
N LEU A 23 -14.51 0.68 -9.75
CA LEU A 23 -13.06 0.74 -9.82
C LEU A 23 -12.53 -0.58 -9.26
N SER A 24 -11.52 -1.18 -9.89
CA SER A 24 -10.80 -2.34 -9.33
C SER A 24 -9.63 -1.91 -8.46
N ALA A 25 -9.24 -2.76 -7.50
CA ALA A 25 -8.06 -2.54 -6.68
C ALA A 25 -6.79 -2.55 -7.54
N VAL A 26 -6.74 -3.37 -8.59
CA VAL A 26 -5.63 -3.38 -9.56
C VAL A 26 -5.52 -2.02 -10.27
N GLU A 27 -6.60 -1.48 -10.84
CA GLU A 27 -6.58 -0.17 -11.52
C GLU A 27 -6.13 0.96 -10.58
N LEU A 28 -6.64 0.98 -9.35
CA LEU A 28 -6.24 1.97 -8.36
C LEU A 28 -4.76 1.84 -7.99
N THR A 29 -4.27 0.61 -7.84
CA THR A 29 -2.88 0.32 -7.48
C THR A 29 -1.92 0.70 -8.60
N GLU A 30 -2.21 0.31 -9.84
CA GLU A 30 -1.43 0.69 -11.03
C GLU A 30 -1.35 2.21 -11.18
N HIS A 31 -2.47 2.92 -10.99
CA HIS A 31 -2.50 4.38 -11.03
C HIS A 31 -1.60 5.03 -9.97
N LEU A 32 -1.59 4.50 -8.74
CA LEU A 32 -0.74 5.03 -7.68
C LEU A 32 0.74 4.66 -7.86
N LEU A 33 1.06 3.45 -8.31
CA LEU A 33 2.43 3.05 -8.63
C LEU A 33 3.03 3.93 -9.74
N ALA A 34 2.27 4.19 -10.81
CA ALA A 34 2.68 5.11 -11.88
C ALA A 34 2.90 6.54 -11.36
N ARG A 35 2.08 6.98 -10.40
CA ARG A 35 2.27 8.29 -9.76
C ARG A 35 3.52 8.33 -8.89
N ILE A 36 3.80 7.27 -8.13
CA ILE A 36 5.02 7.16 -7.32
C ILE A 36 6.23 7.26 -8.25
N GLU A 37 6.26 6.52 -9.35
CA GLU A 37 7.34 6.59 -10.35
C GLU A 37 7.53 8.01 -10.91
N ALA A 38 6.43 8.72 -11.22
CA ALA A 38 6.50 10.05 -11.80
C ALA A 38 6.88 11.17 -10.82
N VAL A 39 6.58 11.03 -9.53
CA VAL A 39 6.65 12.13 -8.54
C VAL A 39 7.72 11.90 -7.48
N ASP A 40 7.90 10.66 -7.03
CA ASP A 40 8.77 10.37 -5.89
C ASP A 40 10.26 10.63 -6.12
N PRO A 41 10.83 10.60 -7.35
CA PRO A 41 12.21 11.04 -7.57
C PRO A 41 12.48 12.50 -7.13
N THR A 42 11.45 13.32 -7.03
CA THR A 42 11.56 14.71 -6.53
C THR A 42 11.22 14.81 -5.04
N VAL A 43 10.24 14.03 -4.57
CA VAL A 43 9.73 14.12 -3.18
C VAL A 43 10.56 13.29 -2.20
N ASN A 44 11.14 12.17 -2.66
CA ASN A 44 11.92 11.22 -1.87
C ASN A 44 11.15 10.68 -0.64
N SER A 45 9.89 10.29 -0.85
CA SER A 45 9.00 9.82 0.22
C SER A 45 9.01 8.30 0.42
N TYR A 46 9.38 7.50 -0.59
CA TYR A 46 9.53 6.05 -0.46
C TYR A 46 10.99 5.64 -0.32
N LEU A 47 11.27 4.77 0.65
CA LEU A 47 12.54 4.05 0.75
C LEU A 47 12.53 2.75 -0.05
N LEU A 48 11.35 2.14 -0.18
CA LEU A 48 11.14 0.92 -0.91
C LEU A 48 9.71 0.89 -1.45
N VAL A 49 9.56 0.79 -2.76
CA VAL A 49 8.26 0.52 -3.41
C VAL A 49 8.13 -0.98 -3.61
N THR A 50 6.96 -1.54 -3.28
CA THR A 50 6.68 -2.98 -3.36
C THR A 50 5.74 -3.30 -4.51
N ALA A 51 6.07 -2.84 -5.73
CA ALA A 51 5.15 -2.85 -6.88
C ALA A 51 4.56 -4.23 -7.20
N GLU A 52 5.39 -5.27 -7.32
CA GLU A 52 4.91 -6.64 -7.62
C GLU A 52 3.96 -7.15 -6.53
N ARG A 53 4.38 -7.03 -5.27
CA ARG A 53 3.56 -7.41 -4.11
C ARG A 53 2.26 -6.62 -4.05
N ALA A 54 2.29 -5.32 -4.35
CA ALA A 54 1.10 -4.47 -4.34
C ALA A 54 0.08 -4.96 -5.37
N LEU A 55 0.53 -5.34 -6.57
CA LEU A 55 -0.36 -5.89 -7.60
C LEU A 55 -0.93 -7.26 -7.19
N ASP A 56 -0.16 -8.11 -6.52
CA ASP A 56 -0.66 -9.38 -5.98
C ASP A 56 -1.69 -9.19 -4.85
N ASP A 57 -1.44 -8.24 -3.93
CA ASP A 57 -2.40 -7.85 -2.90
C ASP A 57 -3.68 -7.31 -3.54
N ALA A 58 -3.57 -6.47 -4.58
CA ALA A 58 -4.70 -5.89 -5.29
C ALA A 58 -5.57 -6.93 -5.99
N ARG A 59 -4.94 -7.89 -6.69
CA ARG A 59 -5.66 -9.02 -7.31
C ARG A 59 -6.39 -9.86 -6.27
N SER A 60 -5.77 -10.09 -5.12
CA SER A 60 -6.38 -10.82 -4.00
C SER A 60 -7.56 -10.06 -3.41
N ALA A 61 -7.45 -8.74 -3.28
CA ALA A 61 -8.54 -7.88 -2.83
C ALA A 61 -9.72 -7.86 -3.82
N ASP A 62 -9.47 -7.73 -5.12
CA ASP A 62 -10.52 -7.81 -6.15
C ASP A 62 -11.25 -9.15 -6.12
N ALA A 63 -10.53 -10.25 -5.90
CA ALA A 63 -11.13 -11.57 -5.75
C ALA A 63 -12.00 -11.68 -4.49
N ALA A 64 -11.57 -11.11 -3.36
CA ALA A 64 -12.36 -11.08 -2.12
C ALA A 64 -13.62 -10.20 -2.24
N ILE A 65 -13.50 -9.02 -2.86
CA ILE A 65 -14.62 -8.12 -3.15
C ILE A 65 -15.65 -8.81 -4.04
N ALA A 66 -15.21 -9.51 -5.09
CA ALA A 66 -16.09 -10.23 -6.00
C ALA A 66 -16.91 -11.34 -5.31
N LYS A 67 -16.40 -11.91 -4.22
CA LYS A 67 -17.09 -12.91 -3.38
C LYS A 67 -17.96 -12.32 -2.27
N GLY A 68 -17.92 -10.99 -2.08
CA GLY A 68 -18.58 -10.34 -0.94
C GLY A 68 -17.87 -10.53 0.40
N GLU A 69 -16.60 -10.93 0.38
CA GLU A 69 -15.76 -11.17 1.57
C GLU A 69 -14.91 -9.94 1.95
N GLY A 70 -14.95 -8.88 1.12
CA GLY A 70 -14.16 -7.66 1.32
C GLY A 70 -14.68 -6.77 2.45
N GLY A 71 -13.83 -6.54 3.47
CA GLY A 71 -14.08 -5.58 4.54
C GLY A 71 -13.93 -4.11 4.11
N PRO A 72 -14.14 -3.14 5.02
CA PRO A 72 -14.13 -1.70 4.72
C PRO A 72 -12.84 -1.16 4.07
N LEU A 73 -11.71 -1.81 4.35
CA LEU A 73 -10.38 -1.43 3.83
C LEU A 73 -9.86 -2.36 2.74
N CYS A 74 -10.65 -3.36 2.33
CA CYS A 74 -10.22 -4.30 1.29
C CYS A 74 -9.96 -3.56 -0.03
N GLY A 75 -8.77 -3.75 -0.60
CA GLY A 75 -8.31 -3.08 -1.82
C GLY A 75 -7.76 -1.66 -1.61
N ILE A 76 -7.79 -1.12 -0.39
CA ILE A 76 -7.28 0.22 -0.11
C ILE A 76 -5.74 0.22 -0.10
N PRO A 77 -5.08 1.06 -0.91
CA PRO A 77 -3.63 1.18 -0.89
C PRO A 77 -3.12 1.87 0.36
N VAL A 78 -2.07 1.31 0.96
CA VAL A 78 -1.39 1.84 2.14
C VAL A 78 0.12 1.79 1.95
N ALA A 79 0.83 2.70 2.61
CA ALA A 79 2.28 2.65 2.74
C ALA A 79 2.65 2.83 4.21
N LEU A 80 3.64 2.08 4.68
CA LEU A 80 4.01 2.04 6.09
C LEU A 80 5.30 2.83 6.31
N LYS A 81 5.35 3.67 7.35
CA LYS A 81 6.62 4.25 7.83
C LYS A 81 7.65 3.14 8.03
N ASP A 82 8.91 3.39 7.68
CA ASP A 82 9.98 2.38 7.71
C ASP A 82 10.44 1.95 9.12
N ILE A 83 9.55 2.03 10.10
CA ILE A 83 9.71 1.53 11.47
C ILE A 83 8.68 0.42 11.80
N TYR A 84 7.70 0.21 10.93
CA TYR A 84 6.76 -0.90 11.08
C TYR A 84 7.33 -2.15 10.45
N ASP A 85 7.56 -3.19 11.25
CA ASP A 85 8.02 -4.47 10.74
C ASP A 85 6.99 -5.09 9.79
N THR A 86 7.50 -5.63 8.69
CA THR A 86 6.72 -6.27 7.64
C THR A 86 7.48 -7.52 7.20
N ALA A 87 6.87 -8.69 7.38
CA ALA A 87 7.50 -9.98 7.12
C ALA A 87 7.99 -10.07 5.68
N GLY A 88 9.26 -10.41 5.50
CA GLY A 88 9.87 -10.57 4.18
C GLY A 88 10.11 -9.26 3.41
N ILE A 89 9.81 -8.10 3.99
CA ILE A 89 10.03 -6.79 3.38
C ILE A 89 11.04 -6.01 4.22
N ARG A 90 12.09 -5.50 3.57
CA ARG A 90 13.17 -4.77 4.21
C ARG A 90 12.63 -3.58 5.02
N THR A 91 13.03 -3.49 6.28
CA THR A 91 12.64 -2.41 7.21
C THR A 91 13.88 -1.88 7.93
N THR A 92 14.32 -0.68 7.54
CA THR A 92 15.63 -0.12 7.89
C THR A 92 15.59 0.90 9.02
N SER A 93 14.42 1.34 9.46
CA SER A 93 14.29 2.46 10.41
C SER A 93 14.95 3.74 9.92
N GLY A 94 15.10 3.91 8.59
CA GLY A 94 15.87 4.99 7.98
C GLY A 94 17.37 4.97 8.33
N SER A 95 17.91 3.86 8.82
CA SER A 95 19.28 3.73 9.29
C SER A 95 20.12 2.81 8.40
N HIS A 96 21.36 3.20 8.13
CA HIS A 96 22.35 2.33 7.52
C HIS A 96 22.68 1.10 8.37
N LEU A 97 22.50 1.16 9.70
CA LEU A 97 22.72 0.02 10.59
C LEU A 97 21.79 -1.16 10.27
N HIS A 98 20.59 -0.87 9.78
CA HIS A 98 19.59 -1.87 9.42
C HIS A 98 19.41 -1.97 7.89
N ALA A 99 20.42 -1.59 7.11
CA ALA A 99 20.33 -1.53 5.64
C ALA A 99 19.80 -2.84 5.03
N ASP A 100 20.22 -4.00 5.57
CA ASP A 100 19.84 -5.34 5.09
C ASP A 100 18.84 -6.06 6.00
N ARG A 101 18.21 -5.36 6.96
CA ARG A 101 17.31 -6.00 7.92
C ARG A 101 15.97 -6.34 7.27
N VAL A 102 15.66 -7.63 7.22
CA VAL A 102 14.37 -8.17 6.77
C VAL A 102 13.67 -8.86 7.94
N PRO A 103 12.57 -8.30 8.49
CA PRO A 103 11.81 -8.92 9.57
C PRO A 103 11.22 -10.28 9.17
N ALA A 104 11.19 -11.22 10.11
CA ALA A 104 10.53 -12.52 9.93
C ALA A 104 9.02 -12.47 10.18
N ALA A 105 8.53 -11.43 10.87
CA ALA A 105 7.13 -11.26 11.24
C ALA A 105 6.67 -9.83 10.99
N ASP A 106 5.37 -9.67 10.77
CA ASP A 106 4.73 -8.37 10.75
C ASP A 106 4.64 -7.79 12.16
N SER A 107 4.74 -6.46 12.27
CA SER A 107 4.20 -5.75 13.42
C SER A 107 2.67 -5.95 13.51
N VAL A 108 2.08 -5.79 14.70
CA VAL A 108 0.63 -5.96 14.90
C VAL A 108 -0.19 -5.08 13.95
N CYS A 109 0.24 -3.84 13.72
CA CYS A 109 -0.44 -2.93 12.79
C CYS A 109 -0.37 -3.43 11.35
N ALA A 110 0.80 -3.87 10.88
CA ALA A 110 0.97 -4.40 9.53
C ALA A 110 0.14 -5.68 9.33
N ALA A 111 0.13 -6.59 10.31
CA ALA A 111 -0.67 -7.81 10.27
C ALA A 111 -2.17 -7.50 10.13
N ARG A 112 -2.70 -6.57 10.94
CA ARG A 112 -4.13 -6.18 10.89
C ARG A 112 -4.53 -5.51 9.57
N LEU A 113 -3.65 -4.68 9.00
CA LEU A 113 -3.91 -4.07 7.68
C LEU A 113 -3.95 -5.14 6.59
N ARG A 114 -2.99 -6.07 6.61
CA ARG A 114 -2.95 -7.21 5.69
C ARG A 114 -4.20 -8.09 5.81
N GLU A 115 -4.61 -8.43 7.04
CA GLU A 115 -5.83 -9.18 7.33
C GLU A 115 -7.10 -8.46 6.83
N ALA A 116 -7.12 -7.13 6.87
CA ALA A 116 -8.21 -6.32 6.33
C ALA A 116 -8.22 -6.26 4.79
N GLY A 117 -7.23 -6.86 4.11
CA GLY A 117 -7.12 -6.91 2.65
C GLY A 117 -6.62 -5.62 2.02
N THR A 118 -5.84 -4.79 2.74
CA THR A 118 -5.21 -3.59 2.16
C THR A 118 -4.09 -3.96 1.19
N VAL A 119 -3.77 -3.05 0.27
CA VAL A 119 -2.67 -3.20 -0.69
C VAL A 119 -1.43 -2.45 -0.19
N LEU A 120 -0.32 -3.15 0.05
CA LEU A 120 0.91 -2.49 0.51
C LEU A 120 1.72 -1.94 -0.67
N LEU A 121 1.75 -0.61 -0.81
CA LEU A 121 2.53 0.10 -1.84
C LEU A 121 4.03 0.17 -1.53
N GLY A 122 4.40 0.19 -0.24
CA GLY A 122 5.81 0.24 0.14
C GLY A 122 6.11 0.75 1.55
N LYS A 123 7.38 1.12 1.73
CA LYS A 123 7.99 1.64 2.95
C LYS A 123 8.33 3.12 2.76
N LEU A 124 7.89 3.95 3.69
CA LEU A 124 8.07 5.40 3.63
C LEU A 124 9.32 5.85 4.38
N GLN A 125 9.93 6.91 3.87
CA GLN A 125 11.04 7.62 4.47
C GLN A 125 10.76 8.05 5.92
N THR A 126 11.80 8.08 6.72
CA THR A 126 11.79 8.52 8.11
C THR A 126 13.13 9.13 8.50
N HIS A 127 13.15 9.96 9.54
CA HIS A 127 14.40 10.22 10.25
C HIS A 127 14.90 8.93 10.89
N GLU A 128 16.21 8.80 10.94
CA GLU A 128 16.91 7.64 11.48
C GLU A 128 16.43 7.36 12.92
N PHE A 129 15.86 6.17 13.14
CA PHE A 129 15.27 5.71 14.41
C PHE A 129 14.07 6.50 14.96
N ALA A 130 13.34 7.19 14.07
CA ALA A 130 12.09 7.94 14.27
C ALA A 130 12.24 9.43 14.61
#